data_AF-A0A603ZXG1-F1
#
_entry.id   AF-A0A603ZXG1-F1
#
_cell.length_a   1.000
_cell.length_b   1.000
_cell.length_c   1.000
_cell.angle_alpha   90.00
_cell.angle_beta   90.00
_cell.angle_gamma   90.00
#
_symmetry.space_group_name_H-M   'P 1'
#
loop_
_entity.id
_entity.type
_entity.pdbx_description
1 polymer ?
#
loop_
_entity_poly.entity_id
_entity_poly.type
_entity_poly.pdbx_seq_one_letter_code
_entity_poly.pdbx_strand_id
1 'polypeptide(L)'
;RARYLAWREQWRKPDLRYGERCREIHQACRLRKSHIRAQYDDPALRKLHYHIAEVQRMQALIRLKEDIRDERQKLIADGKWYPPSYRQWVEIQAAQGDRAAVSQLRGWDYRDRRKDRSRTTTTDRCVVLCEPGGTPVYGNTGDLEARLQKNGSVRFRDRRTGEFVCTDYGDRVVFRNHHDRNALADKLDLIAPVLFGRDPRMGFEPEGNDKQFNQVFAEMVAWHNVTGRTGHEDYRITRPDVDHHREGSERHYRDYIAANSNDDASLPPPEQDKRREQPSPVLSR
;
A
#
# COMPACT_ATOMS: atom_id res chain seq x y z
N ARG A 1 17.69 1.05 11.64
CA ARG A 1 17.78 1.37 13.10
C ARG A 1 18.37 2.76 13.39
N ALA A 2 19.54 3.13 12.85
CA ALA A 2 20.14 4.47 13.07
C ALA A 2 19.19 5.64 12.73
N ARG A 3 18.47 5.55 11.59
CA ARG A 3 17.46 6.54 11.18
C ARG A 3 16.34 6.76 12.22
N TYR A 4 15.88 5.70 12.88
CA TYR A 4 14.87 5.81 13.94
C TYR A 4 15.42 6.49 15.21
N LEU A 5 16.68 6.24 15.55
CA LEU A 5 17.32 6.88 16.71
C LEU A 5 17.47 8.39 16.47
N ALA A 6 17.97 8.80 15.30
CA ALA A 6 18.05 10.20 14.92
C ALA A 6 16.66 10.89 14.89
N TRP A 7 15.65 10.21 14.37
CA TRP A 7 14.27 10.70 14.41
C TRP A 7 13.75 10.85 15.85
N ARG A 8 14.05 9.88 16.72
CA ARG A 8 13.62 9.88 18.12
C ARG A 8 14.28 10.98 18.95
N GLU A 9 15.52 11.33 18.65
CA GLU A 9 16.22 12.47 19.27
C GLU A 9 15.55 13.81 18.93
N GLN A 10 15.02 13.93 17.71
CA GLN A 10 14.34 15.14 17.24
C GLN A 10 12.86 15.20 17.66
N TRP A 11 12.27 14.07 18.07
CA TRP A 11 10.86 14.00 18.43
C TRP A 11 10.58 14.83 19.69
N ARG A 12 9.60 15.73 19.59
CA ARG A 12 9.10 16.52 20.71
C ARG A 12 7.62 16.22 20.94
N LYS A 13 7.25 16.08 22.21
CA LYS A 13 5.86 15.90 22.60
C LYS A 13 5.06 17.16 22.26
N PRO A 14 3.86 17.03 21.66
CA PRO A 14 3.00 18.19 21.42
C PRO A 14 2.70 18.94 22.72
N ASP A 15 2.89 20.26 22.71
CA ASP A 15 2.57 21.13 23.85
C ASP A 15 1.14 21.66 23.74
N LEU A 16 0.36 21.48 24.80
CA LEU A 16 -1.03 21.94 24.90
C LEU A 16 -1.13 23.38 25.46
N ARG A 17 0.01 24.02 25.74
CA ARG A 17 0.11 25.42 26.23
C ARG A 17 -0.74 25.69 27.47
N TYR A 18 -0.94 24.67 28.31
CA TYR A 18 -1.83 24.75 29.47
C TYR A 18 -1.44 25.90 30.42
N GLY A 19 -0.14 26.07 30.68
CA GLY A 19 0.36 27.13 31.56
C GLY A 19 0.13 28.54 30.99
N GLU A 20 0.24 28.72 29.68
CA GLU A 20 -0.07 30.00 29.01
C GLU A 20 -1.56 30.32 29.07
N ARG A 21 -2.41 29.35 28.70
CA ARG A 21 -3.87 29.50 28.75
C ARG A 21 -4.38 29.82 30.16
N CYS A 22 -3.80 29.19 31.19
CA CYS A 22 -4.09 29.54 32.59
C CYS A 22 -3.69 30.98 32.95
N ARG A 23 -2.52 31.44 32.48
CA ARG A 23 -2.05 32.82 32.71
C ARG A 23 -2.95 33.84 32.05
N GLU A 24 -3.41 33.58 30.83
CA GLU A 24 -4.35 34.41 30.09
C GLU A 24 -5.68 34.56 30.86
N ILE A 25 -6.23 33.46 31.38
CA ILE A 25 -7.46 33.49 32.21
C ILE A 25 -7.26 34.32 33.48
N HIS A 26 -6.12 34.18 34.16
CA HIS A 26 -5.80 34.97 35.35
C HIS A 26 -5.60 36.45 35.02
N GLN A 27 -4.98 36.78 33.89
CA GLN A 27 -4.83 38.14 33.41
C GLN A 27 -6.18 38.76 33.07
N ALA A 28 -7.05 38.04 32.38
CA ALA A 28 -8.41 38.50 32.06
C ALA A 28 -9.21 38.83 33.32
N CYS A 29 -9.13 37.99 34.37
CA CYS A 29 -9.77 38.30 35.66
C CYS A 29 -9.18 39.56 36.32
N ARG A 30 -7.85 39.72 36.32
CA ARG A 30 -7.18 40.92 36.87
C ARG A 30 -7.63 42.19 36.16
N LEU A 31 -7.67 42.17 34.82
CA LEU A 31 -8.16 43.27 34.01
C LEU A 31 -9.65 43.55 34.28
N ARG A 32 -10.49 42.52 34.42
CA ARG A 32 -11.91 42.72 34.73
C ARG A 32 -12.10 43.37 36.10
N LYS A 33 -11.32 42.97 37.10
CA LYS A 33 -11.31 43.61 38.43
C LYS A 33 -10.79 45.06 38.39
N SER A 34 -9.85 45.43 37.52
CA SER A 34 -9.45 46.83 37.35
C SER A 34 -10.57 47.67 36.74
N HIS A 35 -11.30 47.15 35.75
CA HIS A 35 -12.46 47.84 35.17
C HIS A 35 -13.59 48.02 36.19
N ILE A 36 -13.90 46.99 36.97
CA ILE A 36 -14.89 47.07 38.05
C ILE A 36 -14.52 48.17 39.07
N ARG A 37 -13.23 48.36 39.36
CA ARG A 37 -12.78 49.44 40.26
C ARG A 37 -13.06 50.84 39.73
N ALA A 38 -12.96 51.02 38.43
CA ALA A 38 -13.18 52.31 37.78
C ALA A 38 -14.67 52.58 37.52
N GLN A 39 -15.48 51.54 37.36
CA GLN A 39 -16.89 51.67 36.98
C GLN A 39 -17.85 51.83 38.18
N TYR A 40 -17.55 51.20 39.32
CA TYR A 40 -18.46 51.17 40.47
C TYR A 40 -17.84 51.84 41.68
N ASP A 41 -18.45 52.93 42.15
CA ASP A 41 -18.00 53.67 43.33
C ASP A 41 -18.44 52.99 44.63
N ASP A 42 -19.68 52.48 44.70
CA ASP A 42 -20.22 51.78 45.88
C ASP A 42 -19.39 50.51 46.23
N PRO A 43 -18.80 50.43 47.44
CA PRO A 43 -18.05 49.28 47.91
C PRO A 43 -18.84 47.97 47.92
N ALA A 44 -20.13 47.98 48.26
CA ALA A 44 -20.94 46.77 48.35
C ALA A 44 -21.16 46.17 46.95
N LEU A 45 -21.52 47.02 45.99
CA LEU A 45 -21.69 46.62 44.60
C LEU A 45 -20.37 46.15 43.95
N ARG A 46 -19.25 46.80 44.26
CA ARG A 46 -17.91 46.41 43.79
C ARG A 46 -17.53 45.01 44.29
N LYS A 47 -17.83 44.69 45.55
CA LYS A 47 -17.59 43.37 46.15
C LYS A 47 -18.37 42.28 45.42
N LEU A 48 -19.65 42.52 45.11
CA LEU A 48 -20.47 41.57 44.35
C LEU A 48 -19.87 41.30 42.97
N HIS A 49 -19.46 42.34 42.25
CA HIS A 49 -18.85 42.21 40.92
C HIS A 49 -17.50 41.48 40.94
N TYR A 50 -16.69 41.62 42.00
CA TYR A 50 -15.48 40.82 42.16
C TYR A 50 -15.77 39.34 42.35
N HIS A 51 -16.79 38.99 43.14
CA HIS A 51 -17.20 37.59 43.30
C HIS A 51 -17.65 37.01 41.95
N ILE A 52 -18.44 37.76 41.17
CA ILE A 52 -18.85 37.34 39.82
C ILE A 52 -17.62 37.12 38.92
N ALA A 53 -16.64 38.04 38.93
CA ALA A 53 -15.42 37.89 38.14
C ALA A 53 -14.58 36.66 38.55
N GLU A 54 -14.52 36.35 39.84
CA GLU A 54 -13.86 35.12 40.33
C GLU A 54 -14.61 33.85 39.94
N VAL A 55 -15.94 33.84 40.03
CA VAL A 55 -16.75 32.70 39.56
C VAL A 55 -16.54 32.47 38.07
N GLN A 56 -16.54 33.53 37.26
CA GLN A 56 -16.27 33.44 35.82
C GLN A 56 -14.85 32.91 35.54
N ARG A 57 -13.84 33.36 36.31
CA ARG A 57 -12.47 32.81 36.21
C ARG A 57 -12.44 31.32 36.51
N MET A 58 -13.12 30.87 37.58
CA MET A 58 -13.18 29.45 37.94
C MET A 58 -13.90 28.63 36.86
N GLN A 59 -15.01 29.12 36.32
CA GLN A 59 -15.72 28.48 35.19
C GLN A 59 -14.82 28.36 33.95
N ALA A 60 -14.05 29.40 33.62
CA ALA A 60 -13.10 29.36 32.51
C ALA A 60 -11.98 28.34 32.73
N LEU A 61 -11.47 28.19 33.96
CA LEU A 61 -10.47 27.16 34.27
C LEU A 61 -11.03 25.73 34.18
N ILE A 62 -12.29 25.52 34.58
CA ILE A 62 -12.96 24.22 34.44
C ILE A 62 -13.09 23.85 32.96
N ARG A 63 -13.60 24.76 32.13
CA ARG A 63 -13.71 24.56 30.67
C ARG A 63 -12.35 24.30 30.03
N LEU A 64 -11.33 25.08 30.40
CA LEU A 64 -9.96 24.85 29.92
C LEU A 64 -9.47 23.43 30.23
N LYS A 65 -9.78 22.89 31.41
CA LYS A 65 -9.38 21.53 31.79
C LYS A 65 -10.09 20.47 30.93
N GLU A 66 -11.35 20.70 30.57
CA GLU A 66 -12.12 19.85 29.65
C GLU A 66 -11.52 19.91 28.24
N ASP A 67 -11.29 21.10 27.70
CA ASP A 67 -10.67 21.30 26.39
C ASP A 67 -9.33 20.56 26.27
N ILE A 68 -8.47 20.71 27.29
CA ILE A 68 -7.14 20.08 27.33
C ILE A 68 -7.23 18.56 27.41
N ARG A 69 -8.23 18.04 28.12
CA ARG A 69 -8.51 16.61 28.17
C ARG A 69 -8.92 16.10 26.78
N ASP A 70 -9.78 16.83 26.09
CA ASP A 70 -10.29 16.45 24.77
C ASP A 70 -9.20 16.55 23.69
N GLU A 71 -8.40 17.62 23.71
CA GLU A 71 -7.23 17.78 22.83
C GLU A 71 -6.21 16.66 23.07
N ARG A 72 -5.92 16.33 24.33
CA ARG A 72 -5.06 15.19 24.66
C ARG A 72 -5.63 13.88 24.13
N GLN A 73 -6.94 13.66 24.27
CA GLN A 73 -7.58 12.43 23.80
C GLN A 73 -7.51 12.32 22.27
N LYS A 74 -7.71 13.43 21.56
CA LYS A 74 -7.52 13.50 20.09
C LYS A 74 -6.09 13.15 19.70
N LEU A 75 -5.08 13.70 20.39
CA LEU A 75 -3.67 13.39 20.12
C LEU A 75 -3.30 11.92 20.42
N ILE A 76 -3.96 11.30 21.40
CA ILE A 76 -3.79 9.87 21.69
C ILE A 76 -4.43 9.03 20.58
N ALA A 77 -5.65 9.36 20.15
CA ALA A 77 -6.34 8.68 19.06
C ALA A 77 -5.54 8.78 17.74
N ASP A 78 -4.93 9.94 17.47
CA ASP A 78 -4.04 10.17 16.35
C ASP A 78 -2.68 9.47 16.46
N GLY A 79 -2.35 8.87 17.61
CA GLY A 79 -1.04 8.25 17.86
C GLY A 79 0.13 9.24 17.94
N LYS A 80 -0.13 10.55 18.09
CA LYS A 80 0.88 11.62 18.13
C LYS A 80 1.36 11.94 19.54
N TRP A 81 0.63 11.50 20.57
CA TRP A 81 0.94 11.83 21.97
C TRP A 81 2.17 11.10 22.51
N TYR A 82 2.40 9.87 22.05
CA TYR A 82 3.56 9.07 22.41
C TYR A 82 4.47 8.90 21.19
N PRO A 83 5.79 8.79 21.37
CA PRO A 83 6.65 8.36 20.29
C PRO A 83 6.18 6.97 19.81
N PRO A 84 6.04 6.76 18.49
CA PRO A 84 5.78 5.45 17.95
C PRO A 84 6.95 4.53 18.29
N SER A 85 6.64 3.26 18.53
CA SER A 85 7.65 2.22 18.64
C SER A 85 8.46 2.10 17.34
N TYR A 86 9.64 1.46 17.38
CA TYR A 86 10.44 1.25 16.17
C TYR A 86 9.65 0.57 15.06
N ARG A 87 8.80 -0.41 15.41
CA ARG A 87 7.94 -1.09 14.44
C ARG A 87 6.90 -0.17 13.83
N GLN A 88 6.16 0.60 14.64
CA GLN A 88 5.18 1.58 14.14
C GLN A 88 5.84 2.68 13.29
N TRP A 89 7.03 3.13 13.67
CA TRP A 89 7.78 4.09 12.87
C TRP A 89 8.17 3.51 11.50
N VAL A 90 8.65 2.26 11.46
CA VAL A 90 8.92 1.56 10.19
C VAL A 90 7.63 1.40 9.37
N GLU A 91 6.48 1.10 9.99
CA GLU A 91 5.18 1.04 9.29
C GLU A 91 4.81 2.39 8.64
N ILE A 92 5.00 3.51 9.36
CA ILE A 92 4.76 4.85 8.83
C ILE A 92 5.71 5.16 7.66
N GLN A 93 7.00 4.86 7.79
CA GLN A 93 7.97 5.05 6.71
C GLN A 93 7.65 4.18 5.50
N ALA A 94 7.23 2.94 5.72
CA ALA A 94 6.84 2.03 4.65
C ALA A 94 5.58 2.54 3.93
N ALA A 95 4.59 3.08 4.66
CA ALA A 95 3.40 3.71 4.08
C ALA A 95 3.73 4.97 3.26
N GLN A 96 4.84 5.64 3.55
CA GLN A 96 5.37 6.76 2.75
C GLN A 96 6.16 6.29 1.51
N GLY A 97 6.29 4.99 1.28
CA GLY A 97 6.98 4.41 0.12
C GLY A 97 8.47 4.11 0.33
N ASP A 98 8.97 4.14 1.58
CA ASP A 98 10.36 3.80 1.87
C ASP A 98 10.62 2.30 1.68
N ARG A 99 11.37 1.95 0.62
CA ARG A 99 11.73 0.56 0.27
C ARG A 99 12.49 -0.16 1.39
N ALA A 100 13.39 0.53 2.10
CA ALA A 100 14.15 -0.07 3.20
C ALA A 100 13.24 -0.39 4.40
N ALA A 101 12.21 0.44 4.64
CA ALA A 101 11.23 0.20 5.68
C ALA A 101 10.31 -0.99 5.32
N VAL A 102 9.85 -1.08 4.07
CA VAL A 102 9.10 -2.26 3.56
C VAL A 102 9.92 -3.53 3.73
N SER A 103 11.20 -3.51 3.33
CA SER A 103 12.11 -4.65 3.50
C SER A 103 12.30 -5.03 4.97
N GLN A 104 12.40 -4.05 5.89
CA GLN A 104 12.50 -4.31 7.32
C GLN A 104 11.24 -4.98 7.91
N LEU A 105 10.03 -4.55 7.51
CA LEU A 105 8.78 -5.21 7.93
C LEU A 105 8.74 -6.65 7.48
N ARG A 106 9.19 -6.91 6.26
CA ARG A 106 9.27 -8.26 5.71
C ARG A 106 10.29 -9.12 6.42
N GLY A 107 11.45 -8.58 6.78
CA GLY A 107 12.44 -9.29 7.59
C GLY A 107 11.87 -9.78 8.93
N TRP A 108 10.91 -9.05 9.51
CA TRP A 108 10.16 -9.51 10.67
C TRP A 108 9.11 -10.57 10.31
N ASP A 109 8.30 -10.35 9.27
CA ASP A 109 7.29 -11.32 8.81
C ASP A 109 7.92 -12.69 8.47
N TYR A 110 9.08 -12.70 7.79
CA TYR A 110 9.86 -13.90 7.50
C TYR A 110 10.27 -14.67 8.75
N ARG A 111 10.71 -13.95 9.79
CA ARG A 111 11.13 -14.57 11.05
C ARG A 111 9.96 -15.24 11.76
N ASP A 112 8.79 -14.61 11.70
CA ASP A 112 7.57 -15.09 12.35
C ASP A 112 6.93 -16.27 11.58
N ARG A 113 7.14 -16.39 10.26
CA ARG A 113 6.41 -17.32 9.38
C ARG A 113 7.17 -18.54 8.85
N ARG A 114 8.16 -19.08 9.58
CA ARG A 114 8.85 -20.33 9.18
C ARG A 114 7.95 -21.56 8.91
N LYS A 115 6.67 -21.53 9.30
CA LYS A 115 5.69 -22.64 9.12
C LYS A 115 4.46 -22.27 8.28
N ASP A 116 4.52 -21.20 7.47
CA ASP A 116 3.34 -20.75 6.73
C ASP A 116 3.08 -21.58 5.45
N ARG A 117 1.89 -22.19 5.37
CA ARG A 117 1.38 -22.96 4.22
C ARG A 117 0.99 -22.06 3.03
N SER A 118 1.06 -20.74 3.18
CA SER A 118 0.72 -19.78 2.11
C SER A 118 1.67 -19.75 0.92
N ARG A 119 2.75 -20.55 0.96
CA ARG A 119 3.78 -20.64 -0.09
C ARG A 119 3.44 -21.64 -1.19
N THR A 120 2.42 -22.47 -1.00
CA THR A 120 2.11 -23.58 -1.91
C THR A 120 0.85 -23.30 -2.72
N THR A 121 0.94 -23.54 -4.02
CA THR A 121 -0.15 -23.57 -4.98
C THR A 121 -1.10 -24.71 -4.60
N THR A 122 -2.38 -24.39 -4.56
CA THR A 122 -3.47 -25.30 -4.18
C THR A 122 -4.61 -25.15 -5.18
N THR A 123 -5.63 -26.00 -5.10
CA THR A 123 -6.81 -25.89 -5.98
C THR A 123 -7.47 -24.51 -5.97
N ASP A 124 -7.39 -23.77 -4.85
CA ASP A 124 -7.97 -22.42 -4.72
C ASP A 124 -6.98 -21.27 -4.93
N ARG A 125 -5.67 -21.52 -5.03
CA ARG A 125 -4.63 -20.49 -5.05
C ARG A 125 -3.49 -20.83 -5.98
N CYS A 126 -3.01 -19.85 -6.73
CA CYS A 126 -1.75 -19.92 -7.47
C CYS A 126 -0.69 -19.07 -6.78
N VAL A 127 0.54 -19.56 -6.80
CA VAL A 127 1.71 -18.85 -6.29
C VAL A 127 2.74 -18.74 -7.40
N VAL A 128 3.21 -17.52 -7.64
CA VAL A 128 4.39 -17.24 -8.45
C VAL A 128 5.51 -16.90 -7.49
N LEU A 129 6.57 -17.70 -7.50
CA LEU A 129 7.80 -17.41 -6.78
C LEU A 129 8.57 -16.35 -7.54
N CYS A 130 9.15 -15.42 -6.80
CA CYS A 130 10.02 -14.37 -7.31
C CYS A 130 11.30 -14.36 -6.49
N GLU A 131 12.20 -13.42 -6.79
CA GLU A 131 13.48 -13.30 -6.09
C GLU A 131 13.33 -13.34 -4.55
N PRO A 132 14.11 -14.21 -3.87
CA PRO A 132 14.19 -14.20 -2.42
C PRO A 132 14.54 -12.82 -1.86
N GLY A 133 13.65 -12.23 -1.07
CA GLY A 133 13.87 -10.90 -0.50
C GLY A 133 13.57 -9.72 -1.44
N GLY A 134 13.14 -9.97 -2.68
CA GLY A 134 12.75 -8.91 -3.63
C GLY A 134 11.62 -8.03 -3.10
N THR A 135 11.64 -6.72 -3.33
CA THR A 135 10.67 -5.78 -2.72
C THR A 135 9.33 -5.79 -3.48
N PRO A 136 8.17 -5.86 -2.81
CA PRO A 136 6.88 -5.84 -3.49
C PRO A 136 6.64 -4.50 -4.20
N VAL A 137 5.83 -4.54 -5.26
CA VAL A 137 5.39 -3.33 -5.96
C VAL A 137 4.40 -2.58 -5.06
N TYR A 138 4.69 -1.33 -4.75
CA TYR A 138 3.93 -0.51 -3.78
C TYR A 138 3.10 0.60 -4.43
N GLY A 139 3.34 0.89 -5.72
CA GLY A 139 2.55 1.84 -6.50
C GLY A 139 1.33 1.19 -7.13
N ASN A 140 0.32 2.00 -7.45
CA ASN A 140 -0.75 1.57 -8.35
C ASN A 140 -0.13 1.25 -9.71
N THR A 141 -0.52 0.13 -10.31
CA THR A 141 0.03 -0.33 -11.59
C THR A 141 -1.09 -0.85 -12.47
N GLY A 142 -1.20 -0.32 -13.68
CA GLY A 142 -2.33 -0.60 -14.57
C GLY A 142 -3.66 -0.26 -13.89
N ASP A 143 -4.59 -1.22 -13.92
CA ASP A 143 -5.92 -1.10 -13.29
C ASP A 143 -5.93 -1.49 -11.81
N LEU A 144 -4.76 -1.69 -11.18
CA LEU A 144 -4.66 -2.17 -9.81
C LEU A 144 -4.36 -1.05 -8.81
N GLU A 145 -5.15 -0.99 -7.75
CA GLU A 145 -4.91 -0.18 -6.55
C GLU A 145 -4.05 -0.97 -5.56
N ALA A 146 -2.88 -0.42 -5.22
CA ALA A 146 -1.95 -1.00 -4.25
C ALA A 146 -2.30 -0.54 -2.83
N ARG A 147 -2.38 -1.49 -1.89
CA ARG A 147 -2.53 -1.20 -0.45
C ARG A 147 -1.51 -1.96 0.38
N LEU A 148 -0.52 -1.23 0.87
CA LEU A 148 0.49 -1.76 1.79
C LEU A 148 -0.15 -2.23 3.11
N GLN A 149 0.20 -3.44 3.52
CA GLN A 149 -0.23 -4.06 4.77
C GLN A 149 0.82 -3.87 5.86
N LYS A 150 0.43 -4.01 7.12
CA LYS A 150 1.32 -3.83 8.30
C LYS A 150 2.49 -4.81 8.35
N ASN A 151 2.40 -5.94 7.65
CA ASN A 151 3.47 -6.93 7.53
C ASN A 151 4.39 -6.68 6.32
N GLY A 152 4.20 -5.58 5.59
CA GLY A 152 5.03 -5.22 4.44
C GLY A 152 4.63 -5.88 3.11
N SER A 153 3.59 -6.72 3.07
CA SER A 153 3.01 -7.19 1.80
C SER A 153 2.07 -6.14 1.20
N VAL A 154 1.90 -6.14 -0.12
CA VAL A 154 0.99 -5.24 -0.81
C VAL A 154 -0.20 -6.02 -1.34
N ARG A 155 -1.40 -5.59 -0.97
CA ARG A 155 -2.66 -6.15 -1.49
C ARG A 155 -3.11 -5.31 -2.68
N PHE A 156 -3.39 -5.98 -3.79
CA PHE A 156 -3.91 -5.32 -4.99
C PHE A 156 -5.41 -5.57 -5.13
N ARG A 157 -6.12 -4.50 -5.50
CA ARG A 157 -7.53 -4.53 -5.87
C ARG A 157 -7.72 -3.98 -7.26
N ASP A 158 -8.67 -4.51 -8.00
CA ASP A 158 -9.09 -3.93 -9.27
C ASP A 158 -9.81 -2.60 -8.99
N ARG A 159 -9.39 -1.52 -9.67
CA ARG A 159 -9.98 -0.18 -9.53
C ARG A 159 -11.38 -0.08 -10.14
N ARG A 160 -11.71 -0.91 -11.14
CA ARG A 160 -13.03 -0.91 -11.78
C ARG A 160 -14.08 -1.61 -10.91
N THR A 161 -13.73 -2.78 -10.37
CA THR A 161 -14.68 -3.64 -9.64
C THR A 161 -14.54 -3.55 -8.12
N GLY A 162 -13.40 -3.09 -7.61
CA GLY A 162 -13.05 -3.10 -6.19
C GLY A 162 -12.66 -4.49 -5.65
N GLU A 163 -12.66 -5.52 -6.51
CA GLU A 163 -12.39 -6.90 -6.11
C GLU A 163 -10.93 -7.13 -5.76
N PHE A 164 -10.70 -8.10 -4.88
CA PHE A 164 -9.35 -8.54 -4.55
C PHE A 164 -8.75 -9.36 -5.69
N VAL A 165 -7.56 -8.98 -6.13
CA VAL A 165 -6.88 -9.63 -7.27
C VAL A 165 -5.73 -10.51 -6.77
N CYS A 166 -4.72 -9.90 -6.14
CA CYS A 166 -3.54 -10.61 -5.67
C CYS A 166 -2.93 -9.96 -4.41
N THR A 167 -2.04 -10.70 -3.75
CA THR A 167 -1.16 -10.18 -2.71
C THR A 167 0.28 -10.40 -3.14
N ASP A 168 1.03 -9.31 -3.21
CA ASP A 168 2.45 -9.30 -3.45
C ASP A 168 3.19 -9.31 -2.11
N TYR A 169 3.87 -10.42 -1.85
CA TYR A 169 4.73 -10.55 -0.68
C TYR A 169 6.14 -10.10 -0.95
N GLY A 170 6.52 -9.75 -2.18
CA GLY A 170 7.86 -9.40 -2.63
C GLY A 170 8.59 -10.59 -3.24
N ASP A 171 8.78 -11.66 -2.47
CA ASP A 171 9.39 -12.92 -2.91
C ASP A 171 8.40 -13.89 -3.56
N ARG A 172 7.11 -13.55 -3.50
CA ARG A 172 6.06 -14.30 -4.17
C ARG A 172 4.85 -13.42 -4.39
N VAL A 173 4.11 -13.74 -5.44
CA VAL A 173 2.78 -13.18 -5.69
C VAL A 173 1.77 -14.30 -5.57
N VAL A 174 0.72 -14.06 -4.77
CA VAL A 174 -0.34 -15.04 -4.51
C VAL A 174 -1.67 -14.49 -5.00
N PHE A 175 -2.39 -15.29 -5.78
CA PHE A 175 -3.71 -14.95 -6.30
C PHE A 175 -4.62 -16.17 -6.34
N ARG A 176 -5.92 -15.95 -6.57
CA ARG A 176 -6.93 -17.02 -6.55
C ARG A 176 -6.84 -17.85 -7.84
N ASN A 177 -6.72 -19.18 -7.70
CA ASN A 177 -6.76 -20.10 -8.84
C ASN A 177 -8.17 -20.12 -9.47
N HIS A 178 -8.29 -20.68 -10.66
CA HIS A 178 -9.56 -20.91 -11.34
C HIS A 178 -9.50 -22.19 -12.18
N HIS A 179 -10.59 -22.96 -12.19
CA HIS A 179 -10.68 -24.19 -12.97
C HIS A 179 -10.85 -23.91 -14.46
N ASP A 180 -11.60 -22.86 -14.83
CA ASP A 180 -11.66 -22.39 -16.21
C ASP A 180 -10.34 -21.68 -16.59
N ARG A 181 -9.76 -22.15 -17.70
CA ARG A 181 -8.49 -21.68 -18.26
C ARG A 181 -8.57 -20.22 -18.70
N ASN A 182 -9.67 -19.80 -19.32
CA ASN A 182 -9.80 -18.44 -19.84
C ASN A 182 -9.87 -17.44 -18.69
N ALA A 183 -10.69 -17.72 -17.68
CA ALA A 183 -10.73 -16.93 -16.45
C ALA A 183 -9.39 -16.91 -15.69
N LEU A 184 -8.57 -17.96 -15.79
CA LEU A 184 -7.22 -17.96 -15.23
C LEU A 184 -6.27 -17.06 -16.03
N ALA A 185 -6.35 -17.10 -17.37
CA ALA A 185 -5.58 -16.24 -18.27
C ALA A 185 -5.91 -14.76 -18.06
N ASP A 186 -7.20 -14.41 -17.96
CA ASP A 186 -7.64 -13.04 -17.68
C ASP A 186 -7.08 -12.50 -16.35
N LYS A 187 -7.05 -13.34 -15.31
CA LYS A 187 -6.45 -12.97 -14.02
C LYS A 187 -4.94 -12.79 -14.12
N LEU A 188 -4.26 -13.67 -14.85
CA LEU A 188 -2.81 -13.58 -15.08
C LEU A 188 -2.47 -12.29 -15.83
N ASP A 189 -3.23 -11.96 -16.87
CA ASP A 189 -3.14 -10.71 -17.61
C ASP A 189 -3.36 -9.48 -16.71
N LEU A 190 -4.32 -9.55 -15.78
CA LEU A 190 -4.59 -8.48 -14.84
C LEU A 190 -3.43 -8.26 -13.85
N ILE A 191 -2.75 -9.32 -13.41
CA ILE A 191 -1.60 -9.21 -12.50
C ILE A 191 -0.27 -9.02 -13.21
N ALA A 192 -0.21 -9.16 -14.53
CA ALA A 192 1.00 -8.99 -15.34
C ALA A 192 1.80 -7.72 -14.97
N PRO A 193 1.19 -6.53 -14.74
CA PRO A 193 1.96 -5.35 -14.36
C PRO A 193 2.66 -5.45 -12.99
N VAL A 194 2.17 -6.30 -12.08
CA VAL A 194 2.81 -6.56 -10.77
C VAL A 194 4.00 -7.50 -10.92
N LEU A 195 3.92 -8.46 -11.85
CA LEU A 195 4.98 -9.42 -12.14
C LEU A 195 6.10 -8.78 -12.98
N PHE A 196 5.75 -8.11 -14.07
CA PHE A 196 6.67 -7.49 -15.02
C PHE A 196 7.07 -6.05 -14.65
N GLY A 197 6.57 -5.52 -13.52
CA GLY A 197 7.10 -4.28 -12.95
C GLY A 197 8.46 -4.45 -12.25
N ARG A 198 9.02 -5.67 -12.28
CA ARG A 198 10.25 -6.08 -11.60
C ARG A 198 11.40 -6.22 -12.60
N ASP A 199 12.62 -6.21 -12.09
CA ASP A 199 13.82 -6.43 -12.91
C ASP A 199 13.75 -7.80 -13.61
N PRO A 200 13.79 -7.87 -14.95
CA PRO A 200 13.71 -9.12 -15.70
C PRO A 200 14.87 -10.08 -15.43
N ARG A 201 16.01 -9.58 -14.94
CA ARG A 201 17.17 -10.41 -14.57
C ARG A 201 16.89 -11.26 -13.33
N MET A 202 15.86 -10.89 -12.57
CA MET A 202 15.43 -11.63 -11.40
C MET A 202 14.54 -12.78 -11.81
N GLY A 203 14.95 -13.99 -11.45
CA GLY A 203 14.18 -15.21 -11.71
C GLY A 203 12.79 -15.18 -11.07
N PHE A 204 11.80 -15.66 -11.83
CA PHE A 204 10.44 -15.88 -11.35
C PHE A 204 9.90 -17.17 -11.98
N GLU A 205 9.11 -17.91 -11.21
CA GLU A 205 8.62 -19.23 -11.61
C GLU A 205 7.26 -19.56 -10.96
N PRO A 206 6.40 -20.34 -11.61
CA PRO A 206 5.18 -20.82 -10.97
C PRO A 206 5.51 -21.93 -9.95
N GLU A 207 4.90 -21.86 -8.78
CA GLU A 207 5.02 -22.90 -7.76
C GLU A 207 4.05 -24.06 -8.04
N GLY A 208 4.53 -25.29 -7.85
CA GLY A 208 3.70 -26.49 -7.90
C GLY A 208 3.58 -27.12 -9.30
N ASN A 209 2.76 -28.17 -9.41
CA ASN A 209 2.65 -28.99 -10.64
C ASN A 209 1.28 -28.88 -11.31
N ASP A 210 0.54 -27.80 -11.07
CA ASP A 210 -0.70 -27.52 -11.77
C ASP A 210 -0.40 -27.24 -13.26
N LYS A 211 -0.76 -28.20 -14.12
CA LYS A 211 -0.44 -28.15 -15.56
C LYS A 211 -1.10 -26.95 -16.23
N GLN A 212 -2.35 -26.65 -15.89
CA GLN A 212 -3.09 -25.55 -16.50
C GLN A 212 -2.46 -24.21 -16.11
N PHE A 213 -2.17 -24.02 -14.82
CA PHE A 213 -1.51 -22.81 -14.36
C PHE A 213 -0.13 -22.63 -15.00
N ASN A 214 0.68 -23.68 -15.03
CA ASN A 214 2.02 -23.62 -15.62
C ASN A 214 2.00 -23.30 -17.12
N GLN A 215 1.02 -23.84 -17.86
CA GLN A 215 0.85 -23.54 -19.28
C GLN A 215 0.45 -22.08 -19.52
N VAL A 216 -0.64 -21.63 -18.89
CA VAL A 216 -1.15 -20.25 -19.05
C VAL A 216 -0.11 -19.23 -18.59
N PHE A 217 0.62 -19.53 -17.52
CA PHE A 217 1.71 -18.68 -17.04
C PHE A 217 2.82 -18.53 -18.09
N ALA A 218 3.28 -19.63 -18.70
CA ALA A 218 4.33 -19.57 -19.71
C ALA A 218 3.85 -18.83 -20.99
N GLU A 219 2.59 -19.05 -21.39
CA GLU A 219 1.97 -18.35 -22.51
C GLU A 219 1.91 -16.82 -22.28
N MET A 220 1.54 -16.39 -21.07
CA MET A 220 1.53 -14.98 -20.69
C MET A 220 2.93 -14.35 -20.78
N VAL A 221 3.97 -15.03 -20.27
CA VAL A 221 5.35 -14.53 -20.33
C VAL A 221 5.83 -14.46 -21.78
N ALA A 222 5.55 -15.48 -22.57
CA ALA A 222 5.90 -15.53 -23.99
C ALA A 222 5.28 -14.37 -24.77
N TRP A 223 3.97 -14.13 -24.57
CA TRP A 223 3.27 -13.02 -25.20
C TRP A 223 3.85 -11.67 -24.79
N HIS A 224 4.19 -11.51 -23.50
CA HIS A 224 4.80 -10.29 -22.99
C HIS A 224 6.15 -10.00 -23.66
N ASN A 225 7.04 -10.99 -23.76
CA ASN A 225 8.35 -10.85 -24.40
C ASN A 225 8.22 -10.48 -25.88
N VAL A 226 7.37 -11.20 -26.63
CA VAL A 226 7.21 -10.99 -28.09
C VAL A 226 6.61 -9.62 -28.40
N THR A 227 5.71 -9.10 -27.56
CA THR A 227 5.05 -7.81 -27.79
C THR A 227 5.86 -6.59 -27.33
N GLY A 228 7.05 -6.78 -26.74
CA GLY A 228 7.95 -5.69 -26.37
C GLY A 228 7.32 -4.63 -25.45
N ARG A 229 6.30 -5.01 -24.66
CA ARG A 229 5.46 -4.06 -23.89
C ARG A 229 6.22 -3.26 -22.85
N THR A 230 7.41 -3.70 -22.48
CA THR A 230 8.33 -2.93 -21.65
C THR A 230 9.69 -2.98 -22.34
N GLY A 231 10.37 -1.82 -22.50
CA GLY A 231 11.70 -1.73 -23.13
C GLY A 231 12.82 -2.35 -22.28
N HIS A 232 12.57 -3.51 -21.70
CA HIS A 232 13.43 -4.28 -20.83
C HIS A 232 13.85 -5.59 -21.52
N GLU A 233 14.92 -6.22 -21.01
CA GLU A 233 15.38 -7.55 -21.46
C GLU A 233 14.26 -8.61 -21.31
N ASP A 234 14.28 -9.65 -22.14
CA ASP A 234 13.28 -10.72 -22.12
C ASP A 234 13.21 -11.43 -20.75
N TYR A 235 12.00 -11.67 -20.27
CA TYR A 235 11.76 -12.38 -19.03
C TYR A 235 11.99 -13.88 -19.21
N ARG A 236 12.78 -14.48 -18.31
CA ARG A 236 13.04 -15.92 -18.28
C ARG A 236 12.39 -16.60 -17.07
N ILE A 237 11.80 -17.78 -17.29
CA ILE A 237 11.23 -18.59 -16.22
C ILE A 237 12.35 -19.47 -15.65
N THR A 238 12.57 -19.42 -14.34
CA THR A 238 13.68 -20.16 -13.71
C THR A 238 13.50 -21.68 -13.81
N ARG A 239 12.25 -22.15 -13.85
CA ARG A 239 11.88 -23.55 -13.92
C ARG A 239 11.96 -24.10 -15.36
N PRO A 240 12.87 -25.04 -15.69
CA PRO A 240 13.17 -25.40 -17.09
C PRO A 240 12.02 -26.02 -17.90
N ASP A 241 11.19 -26.87 -17.28
CA ASP A 241 10.05 -27.49 -17.95
C ASP A 241 8.99 -26.48 -18.37
N VAL A 242 8.81 -25.43 -17.58
CA VAL A 242 7.88 -24.32 -17.88
C VAL A 242 8.52 -23.32 -18.85
N ASP A 243 9.82 -23.05 -18.70
CA ASP A 243 10.58 -22.18 -19.61
C ASP A 243 10.59 -22.72 -21.05
N HIS A 244 10.70 -24.06 -21.21
CA HIS A 244 10.59 -24.69 -22.52
C HIS A 244 9.21 -24.47 -23.17
N HIS A 245 8.14 -24.47 -22.37
CA HIS A 245 6.81 -24.15 -22.87
C HIS A 245 6.71 -22.69 -23.32
N ARG A 246 7.27 -21.75 -22.54
CA ARG A 246 7.38 -20.33 -22.92
C ARG A 246 8.09 -20.18 -24.28
N GLU A 247 9.26 -20.79 -24.46
CA GLU A 247 10.02 -20.70 -25.73
C GLU A 247 9.22 -21.22 -26.93
N GLY A 248 8.46 -22.31 -26.74
CA GLY A 248 7.55 -22.84 -27.75
C GLY A 248 6.45 -21.85 -28.12
N SER A 249 5.80 -21.26 -27.12
CA SER A 249 4.75 -20.25 -27.32
C SER A 249 5.31 -18.97 -27.97
N GLU A 250 6.53 -18.54 -27.63
CA GLU A 250 7.14 -17.37 -28.26
C GLU A 250 7.37 -17.57 -29.76
N ARG A 251 7.84 -18.76 -30.18
CA ARG A 251 7.97 -19.08 -31.61
C ARG A 251 6.62 -18.97 -32.31
N HIS A 252 5.60 -19.61 -31.74
CA HIS A 252 4.24 -19.55 -32.27
C HIS A 252 3.71 -18.11 -32.40
N TYR A 253 3.89 -17.28 -31.37
CA TYR A 253 3.43 -15.89 -31.39
C TYR A 253 4.21 -15.00 -32.37
N ARG A 254 5.52 -15.21 -32.53
CA ARG A 254 6.31 -14.51 -33.55
C ARG A 254 5.83 -14.86 -34.96
N ASP A 255 5.58 -16.14 -35.24
CA ASP A 255 5.06 -16.61 -36.53
C ASP A 255 3.66 -16.03 -36.80
N TYR A 256 2.79 -16.03 -35.79
CA TYR A 256 1.45 -15.43 -35.87
C TYR A 256 1.49 -13.93 -36.19
N ILE A 257 2.33 -13.16 -35.49
CA ILE A 257 2.49 -11.73 -35.74
C ILE A 257 3.06 -11.48 -37.14
N ALA A 258 4.07 -12.25 -37.55
CA ALA A 258 4.67 -12.11 -38.88
C ALA A 258 3.67 -12.41 -40.01
N ALA A 259 2.84 -13.44 -39.85
CA ALA A 259 1.79 -13.77 -40.81
C ALA A 259 0.74 -12.65 -40.90
N ASN A 260 0.31 -12.10 -39.78
CA ASN A 260 -0.72 -11.07 -39.75
C ASN A 260 -0.21 -9.65 -40.06
N SER A 261 1.10 -9.40 -39.96
CA SER A 261 1.70 -8.13 -40.36
C SER A 261 1.84 -7.95 -41.88
N ASN A 262 1.75 -9.03 -42.65
CA ASN A 262 1.85 -8.99 -44.11
C ASN A 262 0.50 -8.70 -44.81
N ASP A 263 -0.62 -8.67 -44.09
CA ASP A 263 -1.97 -8.46 -44.66
C ASP A 263 -2.51 -7.01 -44.50
N ASP A 264 -1.80 -6.09 -43.85
CA ASP A 264 -2.35 -4.78 -43.44
C ASP A 264 -1.79 -3.58 -44.23
N ALA A 265 -2.04 -3.54 -45.55
CA ALA A 265 -1.76 -2.38 -46.40
C ALA A 265 -2.99 -1.49 -46.67
N SER A 266 -4.14 -1.66 -46.01
CA SER A 266 -5.34 -0.85 -46.33
C SER A 266 -6.41 -0.80 -45.22
N LEU A 267 -6.16 -0.26 -44.03
CA LEU A 267 -7.23 0.22 -43.15
C LEU A 267 -6.83 1.51 -42.36
N PRO A 268 -7.79 2.43 -42.10
CA PRO A 268 -7.57 3.71 -41.43
C PRO A 268 -7.39 3.52 -39.89
N PRO A 269 -6.92 4.55 -39.15
CA PRO A 269 -6.35 4.37 -37.81
C PRO A 269 -7.39 3.86 -36.80
N PRO A 270 -7.02 2.97 -35.86
CA PRO A 270 -7.97 2.36 -34.95
C PRO A 270 -8.41 3.34 -33.85
N GLU A 271 -9.72 3.53 -33.75
CA GLU A 271 -10.37 4.07 -32.55
C GLU A 271 -10.09 3.18 -31.34
N GLN A 272 -9.82 3.83 -30.22
CA GLN A 272 -9.51 3.25 -28.92
C GLN A 272 -10.75 2.61 -28.28
N ASP A 273 -11.18 1.41 -28.70
CA ASP A 273 -12.03 0.57 -27.83
C ASP A 273 -12.19 -0.86 -28.37
N LYS A 274 -11.28 -1.80 -28.10
CA LYS A 274 -11.58 -3.25 -28.25
C LYS A 274 -10.90 -4.11 -27.19
N ARG A 275 -11.75 -4.80 -26.42
CA ARG A 275 -11.46 -6.05 -25.68
C ARG A 275 -10.53 -6.96 -26.50
N ARG A 276 -9.53 -7.52 -25.82
CA ARG A 276 -8.59 -8.52 -26.36
C ARG A 276 -9.37 -9.73 -26.90
N GLU A 277 -9.22 -10.05 -28.17
CA GLU A 277 -9.40 -11.41 -28.68
C GLU A 277 -8.01 -12.06 -28.73
N GLN A 278 -7.70 -12.91 -27.75
CA GLN A 278 -6.56 -13.80 -27.82
C GLN A 278 -6.94 -14.98 -28.76
N PRO A 279 -6.08 -15.40 -29.70
CA PRO A 279 -6.31 -16.64 -30.42
C PRO A 279 -6.16 -17.84 -29.47
N SER A 280 -7.16 -18.73 -29.45
CA SER A 280 -7.14 -19.96 -28.65
C SER A 280 -6.04 -20.91 -29.16
N PRO A 281 -5.24 -21.52 -28.27
CA PRO A 281 -4.16 -22.41 -28.72
C PRO A 281 -4.64 -23.84 -29.00
N VAL A 282 -3.85 -24.51 -29.84
CA VAL A 282 -4.11 -25.81 -30.45
C VAL A 282 -4.22 -26.93 -29.41
N LEU A 283 -5.32 -27.69 -29.47
CA LEU A 283 -5.47 -28.98 -28.79
C LEU A 283 -4.50 -30.00 -29.41
N SER A 284 -3.40 -30.29 -28.73
CA SER A 284 -2.61 -31.50 -29.02
C SER A 284 -3.32 -32.71 -28.40
N ARG A 285 -3.78 -33.63 -29.26
CA ARG A 285 -4.18 -34.99 -28.89
C ARG A 285 -2.98 -35.84 -28.51
#